data_AF-A0A7Y5DJZ6-F1
#
_entry.id   AF-A0A7Y5DJZ6-F1
#
_cell.length_a   1.000
_cell.length_b   1.000
_cell.length_c   1.000
_cell.angle_alpha   90.00
_cell.angle_beta   90.00
_cell.angle_gamma   90.00
#
_symmetry.space_group_name_H-M   'P 1'
#
loop_
_entity.id
_entity.type
_entity.pdbx_description
1 polymer ?
#
loop_
_entity_poly.entity_id
_entity_poly.type
_entity_poly.pdbx_seq_one_letter_code
_entity_poly.pdbx_strand_id
1 'polypeptide(L)'
;MSLIIDTLRTSTITEELSDAEVDILAGLFEVQEYKDGEAIVQPGDDQPDNLYILAHGDLEVKIKSGAEETTIHVLKPGDLAGIITFVGGAASDISATVSAVGKTKVLSLPRAKFETLVNSHPMIVYRVMRGVTRNVHGIARRMNRESAELTNYIYRSHGRY
;
A
#
# COMPACT_ATOMS: atom_id res chain seq x y z
N MET A 1 8.86 14.61 17.31
CA MET A 1 8.72 13.19 16.92
C MET A 1 8.93 13.14 15.41
N SER A 2 9.65 12.14 14.89
CA SER A 2 9.96 12.07 13.45
C SER A 2 8.71 11.63 12.69
N LEU A 3 8.35 12.32 11.60
CA LEU A 3 7.22 11.97 10.71
C LEU A 3 7.18 10.48 10.38
N ILE A 4 8.36 9.87 10.19
CA ILE A 4 8.52 8.44 9.89
C ILE A 4 7.94 7.57 11.01
N ILE A 5 8.31 7.82 12.26
CA ILE A 5 7.85 7.02 13.41
C ILE A 5 6.35 7.17 13.60
N ASP A 6 5.83 8.40 13.46
CA ASP A 6 4.40 8.69 13.61
C ASP A 6 3.58 7.94 12.55
N THR A 7 4.01 7.99 11.28
CA THR A 7 3.34 7.25 10.20
C THR A 7 3.48 5.74 10.36
N LEU A 8 4.64 5.22 10.75
CA LEU A 8 4.82 3.78 10.97
C LEU A 8 3.82 3.27 12.02
N ARG A 9 3.64 3.98 13.13
CA ARG A 9 2.67 3.62 14.19
C ARG A 9 1.22 3.59 13.72
N THR A 10 0.87 4.27 12.62
CA THR A 10 -0.48 4.22 12.03
C THR A 10 -0.67 3.07 11.04
N SER A 11 0.42 2.42 10.61
CA SER A 11 0.37 1.37 9.59
C SER A 11 0.25 -0.02 10.20
N THR A 12 -0.51 -0.88 9.53
CA THR A 12 -0.69 -2.30 9.92
C THR A 12 0.63 -3.09 9.91
N ILE A 13 1.68 -2.55 9.28
CA ILE A 13 2.96 -3.23 9.12
C ILE A 13 3.79 -3.31 10.40
N THR A 14 3.56 -2.40 11.36
CA THR A 14 4.31 -2.35 12.63
C THR A 14 3.55 -2.85 13.84
N GLU A 15 2.34 -3.41 13.67
CA GLU A 15 1.47 -3.85 14.79
C GLU A 15 2.13 -4.81 15.78
N GLU A 16 3.08 -5.63 15.32
CA GLU A 16 3.76 -6.64 16.14
C GLU A 16 5.23 -6.30 16.43
N LEU A 17 5.68 -5.10 16.04
CA LEU A 17 7.04 -4.65 16.30
C LEU A 17 7.10 -3.94 17.66
N SER A 18 8.15 -4.22 18.42
CA SER A 18 8.51 -3.43 19.60
C SER A 18 9.03 -2.05 19.18
N ASP A 19 9.06 -1.08 20.10
CA ASP A 19 9.57 0.27 19.81
C ASP A 19 10.99 0.24 19.25
N ALA A 20 11.87 -0.62 19.80
CA ALA A 20 13.25 -0.78 19.30
C ALA A 20 13.30 -1.34 17.87
N GLU A 21 12.40 -2.26 17.51
CA GLU A 21 12.30 -2.80 16.15
C GLU A 21 11.72 -1.76 15.18
N VAL A 22 10.77 -0.93 15.64
CA VAL A 22 10.25 0.20 14.86
C VAL A 22 11.36 1.21 14.56
N ASP A 23 12.23 1.51 15.53
CA ASP A 23 13.35 2.44 15.32
C ASP A 23 14.35 1.91 14.28
N ILE A 24 14.67 0.61 14.32
CA ILE A 24 15.53 -0.04 13.31
C ILE A 24 14.87 0.05 11.92
N LEU A 25 13.58 -0.29 11.83
CA LEU A 25 12.83 -0.26 10.58
C LEU A 25 12.71 1.17 10.04
N ALA A 26 12.47 2.16 10.90
CA ALA A 26 12.36 3.57 10.54
C ALA A 26 13.63 4.10 9.86
N GLY A 27 14.81 3.62 10.26
CA GLY A 27 16.08 3.97 9.63
C GLY A 27 16.23 3.53 8.17
N LEU A 28 15.35 2.66 7.68
CA LEU A 28 15.36 2.18 6.29
C LEU A 28 14.44 2.98 5.36
N PHE A 29 13.53 3.78 5.91
CA PHE A 29 12.57 4.57 5.15
C PHE A 29 13.11 5.93 4.73
N GLU A 30 12.69 6.38 3.56
CA GLU A 30 12.91 7.73 3.05
C GLU A 30 11.57 8.46 2.88
N VAL A 31 11.54 9.76 3.14
CA VAL A 31 10.34 10.58 2.89
C VAL A 31 10.41 11.12 1.47
N GLN A 32 9.39 10.82 0.68
CA GLN A 32 9.20 11.33 -0.67
C GLN A 32 7.97 12.25 -0.69
N GLU A 33 8.10 13.38 -1.39
CA GLU A 33 7.01 14.34 -1.57
C GLU A 33 6.55 14.31 -3.02
N TYR A 34 5.23 14.31 -3.21
CA TYR A 34 4.59 14.25 -4.52
C TYR A 34 3.63 15.43 -4.69
N LYS A 35 3.57 15.95 -5.92
CA LYS A 35 2.59 16.96 -6.32
C LYS A 35 1.30 16.28 -6.81
N ASP A 36 0.25 17.09 -6.90
CA ASP A 36 -1.04 16.66 -7.43
C ASP A 36 -0.90 16.00 -8.81
N GLY A 37 -1.46 14.79 -8.93
CA GLY A 37 -1.42 13.98 -10.15
C GLY A 37 -0.12 13.23 -10.42
N GLU A 38 0.95 13.41 -9.64
CA GLU A 38 2.18 12.64 -9.84
C GLU A 38 1.96 11.16 -9.50
N ALA A 39 2.47 10.25 -10.34
CA ALA A 39 2.37 8.81 -10.15
C ALA A 39 3.46 8.28 -9.20
N ILE A 40 3.06 7.40 -8.28
CA ILE A 40 3.94 6.72 -7.32
C ILE A 40 4.20 5.28 -7.78
N VAL A 41 3.14 4.61 -8.24
CA VAL A 41 3.16 3.23 -8.76
C VAL A 41 2.40 3.23 -10.07
N GLN A 42 2.93 2.57 -11.09
CA GLN A 42 2.30 2.50 -12.41
C GLN A 42 2.50 1.11 -13.04
N PRO A 43 1.59 0.62 -13.89
CA PRO A 43 1.82 -0.61 -14.63
C PRO A 43 3.10 -0.56 -15.48
N GLY A 44 3.86 -1.66 -15.50
CA GLY A 44 5.08 -1.80 -16.30
C GLY A 44 6.37 -1.94 -15.48
N ASP A 45 7.45 -2.27 -16.18
CA ASP A 45 8.72 -2.72 -15.57
C ASP A 45 9.63 -1.57 -15.09
N ASP A 46 9.35 -0.32 -15.49
CA ASP A 46 10.19 0.84 -15.18
C ASP A 46 9.83 1.48 -13.83
N GLN A 47 9.75 0.67 -12.77
CA GLN A 47 9.47 1.15 -11.42
C GLN A 47 10.28 0.39 -10.36
N PRO A 48 10.65 1.06 -9.26
CA PRO A 48 11.41 0.40 -8.20
C PRO A 48 10.52 -0.54 -7.36
N ASP A 49 11.14 -1.60 -6.85
CA ASP A 49 10.52 -2.55 -5.91
C ASP A 49 10.44 -1.93 -4.50
N ASN A 50 9.66 -0.88 -4.34
CA ASN A 50 9.54 -0.16 -3.08
C ASN A 50 8.17 -0.43 -2.43
N LEU A 51 8.20 -0.60 -1.11
CA LEU A 51 6.99 -0.48 -0.31
C LEU A 51 6.76 1.00 0.00
N TYR A 52 5.52 1.44 -0.17
CA TYR A 52 5.12 2.81 0.14
C TYR A 52 4.10 2.82 1.28
N ILE A 53 4.24 3.78 2.19
CA ILE A 53 3.26 4.06 3.25
C ILE A 53 2.85 5.52 3.15
N LEU A 54 1.56 5.78 2.98
CA LEU A 54 1.07 7.15 2.93
C LEU A 54 1.24 7.83 4.30
N ALA A 55 1.98 8.95 4.35
CA ALA A 55 2.22 9.70 5.59
C ALA A 55 1.27 10.89 5.73
N HIS A 56 0.98 11.59 4.63
CA HIS A 56 0.12 12.77 4.61
C HIS A 56 -0.49 12.96 3.22
N GLY A 57 -1.74 13.43 3.17
CA GLY A 57 -2.49 13.63 1.93
C GLY A 57 -3.32 12.40 1.57
N ASP A 58 -3.62 12.27 0.28
CA ASP A 58 -4.41 11.18 -0.27
C ASP A 58 -3.69 10.60 -1.51
N LEU A 59 -3.87 9.30 -1.75
CA LEU A 59 -3.47 8.64 -2.99
C LEU A 59 -4.70 8.02 -3.63
N GLU A 60 -4.92 8.25 -4.91
CA GLU A 60 -5.96 7.59 -5.68
C GLU A 60 -5.40 6.37 -6.43
N VAL A 61 -6.17 5.30 -6.46
CA VAL A 61 -5.86 4.07 -7.20
C VAL A 61 -6.80 4.00 -8.40
N LYS A 62 -6.24 4.11 -9.60
CA LYS A 62 -6.98 4.12 -10.87
C LYS A 62 -6.69 2.86 -11.67
N ILE A 63 -7.73 2.26 -12.23
CA ILE A 63 -7.60 1.24 -13.26
C ILE A 63 -7.99 1.82 -14.61
N LYS A 64 -7.29 1.39 -15.65
CA LYS A 64 -7.63 1.75 -17.02
C LYS A 64 -8.60 0.71 -17.60
N SER A 65 -9.77 1.17 -18.03
CA SER A 65 -10.78 0.36 -18.71
C SER A 65 -11.00 0.92 -20.12
N GLY A 66 -10.27 0.38 -21.10
CA GLY A 66 -10.27 0.91 -22.46
C GLY A 66 -9.66 2.32 -22.53
N ALA A 67 -10.47 3.31 -22.90
CA ALA A 67 -10.05 4.72 -22.98
C ALA A 67 -10.31 5.50 -21.68
N GLU A 68 -11.06 4.94 -20.73
CA GLU A 68 -11.43 5.61 -19.48
C GLU A 68 -10.55 5.15 -18.32
N GLU A 69 -10.28 6.08 -17.39
CA GLU A 69 -9.66 5.78 -16.10
C GLU A 69 -10.71 5.90 -15.01
N THR A 70 -10.80 4.86 -14.18
CA THR A 70 -11.75 4.81 -13.07
C THR A 70 -11.00 4.70 -11.76
N THR A 71 -11.23 5.65 -10.85
CA THR A 71 -10.74 5.55 -9.48
C THR A 71 -11.52 4.47 -8.74
N ILE A 72 -10.82 3.42 -8.30
CA ILE A 72 -11.40 2.27 -7.59
C ILE A 72 -11.17 2.35 -6.08
N HIS A 73 -10.18 3.12 -5.65
CA HIS A 73 -9.87 3.26 -4.23
C HIS A 73 -9.11 4.56 -3.95
N VAL A 74 -9.19 5.03 -2.71
CA VAL A 74 -8.38 6.15 -2.21
C VAL A 74 -7.70 5.71 -0.93
N LEU A 75 -6.37 5.67 -0.93
CA LEU A 75 -5.56 5.32 0.23
C LEU A 75 -5.47 6.52 1.17
N LYS A 76 -5.48 6.24 2.47
CA LYS A 76 -5.39 7.19 3.58
C LYS A 76 -4.08 7.02 4.36
N PRO A 77 -3.67 8.00 5.18
CA PRO A 77 -2.45 7.87 5.97
C PRO A 77 -2.39 6.55 6.75
N GLY A 78 -1.27 5.83 6.64
CA GLY A 78 -1.04 4.48 7.17
C GLY A 78 -1.26 3.34 6.17
N ASP A 79 -1.99 3.58 5.08
CA ASP A 79 -2.21 2.60 4.01
C ASP A 79 -0.95 2.34 3.18
N LEU A 80 -0.91 1.14 2.59
CA LEU A 80 0.23 0.61 1.84
C LEU A 80 0.00 0.69 0.33
N ALA A 81 1.07 0.95 -0.41
CA ALA A 81 1.15 0.79 -1.87
C ALA A 81 2.46 0.10 -2.28
N GLY A 82 2.55 -0.35 -3.54
CA GLY A 82 3.75 -1.05 -4.06
C GLY A 82 3.96 -2.46 -3.50
N ILE A 83 2.93 -3.06 -2.87
CA ILE A 83 3.05 -4.35 -2.18
C ILE A 83 3.50 -5.47 -3.14
N ILE A 84 2.97 -5.51 -4.37
CA ILE A 84 3.18 -6.60 -5.33
C ILE A 84 4.67 -6.79 -5.63
N THR A 85 5.34 -5.77 -6.13
CA THR A 85 6.77 -5.83 -6.49
C THR A 85 7.66 -5.92 -5.25
N PHE A 86 7.27 -5.26 -4.15
CA PHE A 86 7.98 -5.36 -2.88
C PHE A 86 8.07 -6.79 -2.34
N VAL A 87 7.02 -7.60 -2.47
CA VAL A 87 7.03 -9.02 -2.03
C VAL A 87 7.56 -9.99 -3.11
N GLY A 88 8.03 -9.47 -4.24
CA GLY A 88 8.59 -10.26 -5.35
C GLY A 88 7.58 -10.79 -6.36
N GLY A 89 6.38 -10.20 -6.42
CA GLY A 89 5.48 -10.36 -7.56
C GLY A 89 6.02 -9.65 -8.80
N ALA A 90 5.47 -9.99 -9.98
CA ALA A 90 5.91 -9.39 -11.24
C ALA A 90 5.30 -8.00 -11.42
N ALA A 91 6.05 -7.07 -12.01
CA ALA A 91 5.52 -5.75 -12.33
C ALA A 91 4.35 -5.81 -13.34
N SER A 92 4.26 -6.88 -14.13
CA SER A 92 3.12 -7.20 -14.99
C SER A 92 1.81 -7.45 -14.22
N ASP A 93 1.87 -7.77 -12.93
CA ASP A 93 0.70 -7.99 -12.08
C ASP A 93 0.11 -6.67 -11.55
N ILE A 94 0.79 -5.54 -11.76
CA ILE A 94 0.31 -4.21 -11.40
C ILE A 94 -0.67 -3.75 -12.49
N SER A 95 -1.95 -3.75 -12.14
CA SER A 95 -3.06 -3.37 -13.04
C SER A 95 -3.61 -1.96 -12.78
N ALA A 96 -3.11 -1.29 -11.72
CA ALA A 96 -3.59 0.01 -11.29
C ALA A 96 -2.44 1.00 -11.14
N THR A 97 -2.71 2.26 -11.49
CA THR A 97 -1.85 3.40 -11.22
C THR A 97 -2.22 4.00 -9.88
N VAL A 98 -1.23 4.32 -9.06
CA VAL A 98 -1.39 5.04 -7.80
C VAL A 98 -0.81 6.43 -7.98
N SER A 99 -1.64 7.47 -7.83
CA SER A 99 -1.24 8.87 -7.99
C SER A 99 -1.59 9.73 -6.78
N ALA A 100 -0.82 10.78 -6.55
CA ALA A 100 -1.06 11.73 -5.48
C ALA A 100 -2.27 12.64 -5.77
N VAL A 101 -3.06 12.91 -4.74
CA VAL A 101 -4.14 13.90 -4.76
C VAL A 101 -3.73 15.07 -3.87
N GLY A 102 -3.40 16.20 -4.48
CA GLY A 102 -2.82 17.36 -3.81
C GLY A 102 -1.36 17.15 -3.38
N LYS A 103 -0.94 17.88 -2.35
CA LYS A 103 0.40 17.75 -1.77
C LYS A 103 0.46 16.53 -0.86
N THR A 104 1.23 15.53 -1.25
CA THR A 104 1.28 14.23 -0.57
C THR A 104 2.69 13.92 -0.09
N LYS A 105 2.81 13.29 1.08
CA LYS A 105 4.06 12.73 1.59
C LYS A 105 3.92 11.23 1.76
N VAL A 106 4.91 10.48 1.30
CA VAL A 106 4.94 9.03 1.32
C VAL A 106 6.26 8.58 1.91
N LEU A 107 6.21 7.57 2.79
CA LEU A 107 7.40 6.85 3.21
C LEU A 107 7.70 5.78 2.17
N SER A 108 8.93 5.74 1.67
CA SER A 108 9.41 4.74 0.71
C SER A 108 10.46 3.84 1.36
N LEU A 109 10.26 2.53 1.27
CA LEU A 109 11.20 1.49 1.70
C LEU A 109 11.62 0.67 0.49
N PRO A 110 12.85 0.86 -0.01
CA PRO A 110 13.42 -0.01 -1.04
C PRO A 110 13.53 -1.45 -0.55
N ARG A 111 13.04 -2.40 -1.36
CA ARG A 111 13.15 -3.84 -1.06
C ARG A 111 14.58 -4.26 -0.75
N ALA A 112 15.55 -3.79 -1.53
CA ALA A 112 16.97 -4.09 -1.30
C ALA A 112 17.46 -3.65 0.09
N LYS A 113 16.98 -2.51 0.62
CA LYS A 113 17.30 -2.07 1.99
C LYS A 113 16.63 -2.97 3.01
N PHE A 114 15.37 -3.33 2.80
CA PHE A 114 14.66 -4.25 3.68
C PHE A 114 15.29 -5.64 3.74
N GLU A 115 15.75 -6.18 2.61
CA GLU A 115 16.39 -7.50 2.52
C GLU A 115 17.72 -7.57 3.29
N THR A 116 18.37 -6.43 3.59
CA THR A 116 19.55 -6.41 4.50
C THR A 116 19.21 -6.88 5.92
N LEU A 117 17.94 -6.80 6.32
CA LEU A 117 17.47 -7.27 7.62
C LEU A 117 17.32 -8.79 7.69
N VAL A 118 17.32 -9.52 6.56
CA VAL A 118 17.11 -10.97 6.55
C VAL A 118 18.16 -11.69 7.39
N ASN A 119 19.42 -11.26 7.31
CA ASN A 119 20.52 -11.85 8.07
C ASN A 119 20.77 -11.17 9.42
N SER A 120 20.49 -9.86 9.53
CA SER A 120 20.82 -9.08 10.74
C SER A 120 19.68 -9.06 11.77
N HIS A 121 18.42 -8.96 11.32
CA HIS A 121 17.24 -8.84 12.16
C HIS A 121 16.05 -9.66 11.59
N PRO A 122 16.18 -11.00 11.50
CA PRO A 122 15.19 -11.85 10.82
C PRO A 122 13.77 -11.76 11.41
N MET A 123 13.66 -11.44 12.72
CA MET A 123 12.36 -11.27 13.38
C MET A 123 11.62 -10.01 12.96
N ILE A 124 12.34 -8.94 12.62
CA ILE A 124 11.74 -7.74 12.03
C ILE A 124 11.14 -8.10 10.68
N VAL A 125 11.91 -8.79 9.82
CA VAL A 125 11.44 -9.23 8.50
C VAL A 125 10.19 -10.09 8.62
N TYR A 126 10.21 -11.11 9.47
CA TYR A 126 9.07 -12.00 9.69
C TYR A 126 7.81 -11.24 10.11
N ARG A 127 7.91 -10.32 11.08
CA ARG A 127 6.77 -9.56 11.60
C ARG A 127 6.24 -8.55 10.59
N VAL A 128 7.13 -7.89 9.85
CA VAL A 128 6.78 -6.99 8.74
C VAL A 128 6.01 -7.76 7.66
N MET A 129 6.48 -8.94 7.25
CA MET A 129 5.78 -9.77 6.25
C MET A 129 4.41 -10.26 6.76
N ARG A 130 4.27 -10.55 8.05
CA ARG A 130 2.96 -10.80 8.66
C ARG A 130 2.07 -9.57 8.61
N GLY A 131 2.60 -8.38 8.85
CA GLY A 131 1.90 -7.10 8.73
C GLY A 131 1.40 -6.85 7.29
N VAL A 132 2.24 -7.07 6.28
CA VAL A 132 1.85 -7.01 4.87
C VAL A 132 0.73 -8.02 4.58
N THR A 133 0.87 -9.26 5.07
CA THR A 133 -0.15 -10.30 4.89
C THR A 133 -1.49 -9.88 5.51
N ARG A 134 -1.50 -9.31 6.73
CA ARG A 134 -2.73 -8.78 7.35
C ARG A 134 -3.35 -7.67 6.54
N ASN A 135 -2.53 -6.75 6.02
CA ASN A 135 -2.99 -5.66 5.18
C ASN A 135 -3.73 -6.17 3.94
N VAL A 136 -3.10 -7.10 3.21
CA VAL A 136 -3.69 -7.74 2.01
C VAL A 136 -4.99 -8.48 2.35
N HIS A 137 -5.04 -9.22 3.46
CA HIS A 137 -6.27 -9.86 3.91
C HIS A 137 -7.37 -8.84 4.25
N GLY A 138 -7.00 -7.70 4.84
CA GLY A 138 -7.90 -6.59 5.11
C GLY A 138 -8.51 -6.00 3.84
N ILE A 139 -7.67 -5.75 2.82
CA ILE A 139 -8.11 -5.27 1.50
C ILE A 139 -9.05 -6.29 0.85
N ALA A 140 -8.67 -7.56 0.78
CA ALA A 140 -9.48 -8.62 0.18
C ALA A 140 -10.86 -8.78 0.86
N ARG A 141 -10.90 -8.71 2.20
CA ARG A 141 -12.16 -8.76 2.95
C ARG A 141 -13.07 -7.56 2.65
N ARG A 142 -12.51 -6.35 2.55
CA ARG A 142 -13.28 -5.15 2.21
C ARG A 142 -13.87 -5.26 0.80
N MET A 143 -13.05 -5.62 -0.19
CA MET A 143 -13.51 -5.81 -1.57
C MET A 143 -14.59 -6.88 -1.68
N ASN A 144 -14.41 -8.03 -1.02
CA ASN A 144 -15.41 -9.10 -1.04
C ASN A 144 -16.75 -8.67 -0.42
N ARG A 145 -16.72 -7.86 0.64
CA ARG A 145 -17.94 -7.32 1.27
C ARG A 145 -18.67 -6.36 0.33
N GLU A 146 -17.94 -5.43 -0.30
CA GLU A 146 -18.50 -4.48 -1.27
C GLU A 146 -19.11 -5.19 -2.48
N SER A 147 -18.42 -6.21 -3.01
CA SER A 147 -18.93 -7.03 -4.12
C SER A 147 -20.21 -7.80 -3.76
N ALA A 148 -20.27 -8.38 -2.55
CA ALA A 148 -21.45 -9.08 -2.06
C ALA A 148 -22.66 -8.14 -1.85
N GLU A 149 -22.41 -6.92 -1.34
CA GLU A 149 -23.44 -5.89 -1.19
C GLU A 149 -24.02 -5.47 -2.53
N LEU A 150 -23.17 -5.16 -3.52
CA LEU A 150 -23.60 -4.81 -4.88
C LEU A 150 -24.42 -5.91 -5.54
N THR A 151 -23.96 -7.16 -5.40
CA THR A 151 -24.65 -8.34 -5.91
C THR A 151 -26.05 -8.46 -5.29
N ASN A 152 -26.17 -8.31 -3.97
CA ASN A 152 -27.45 -8.32 -3.27
C ASN A 152 -28.38 -7.18 -3.72
N TYR A 153 -27.85 -5.98 -3.96
CA TYR A 153 -28.64 -4.86 -4.49
C TYR A 153 -29.19 -5.16 -5.88
N ILE A 154 -28.37 -5.68 -6.81
CA ILE A 154 -28.82 -6.00 -8.18
C ILE A 154 -29.90 -7.08 -8.17
N TYR A 155 -29.70 -8.15 -7.39
CA TYR A 155 -30.68 -9.23 -7.28
C TYR A 155 -31.97 -8.79 -6.56
N ARG A 156 -31.89 -7.94 -5.54
CA ARG A 156 -33.10 -7.39 -4.88
C ARG A 156 -33.82 -6.34 -5.73
N SER A 157 -33.11 -5.56 -6.56
CA SER A 157 -33.75 -4.57 -7.44
C SER A 157 -34.41 -5.21 -8.67
N HIS A 158 -33.89 -6.35 -9.16
CA HIS A 158 -34.47 -7.11 -10.26
C HIS A 158 -35.41 -8.24 -9.80
N GLY A 159 -35.47 -8.52 -8.49
CA GLY A 159 -36.39 -9.47 -7.87
C GLY A 159 -37.82 -8.92 -7.75
N ARG A 160 -38.47 -8.65 -8.89
CA ARG A 160 -39.93 -8.70 -9.00
C ARG A 160 -40.26 -10.04 -9.65
N TYR A 161 -40.58 -11.04 -8.82
CA TYR A 161 -41.73 -11.95 -8.85
C TYR A 161 -41.55 -12.99 -7.74
#